data_AF-A0A3N5JNN4-F1
#
_entry.id   AF-A0A3N5JNN4-F1
#
_cell.length_a   1.000
_cell.length_b   1.000
_cell.length_c   1.000
_cell.angle_alpha   90.00
_cell.angle_beta   90.00
_cell.angle_gamma   90.00
#
_symmetry.space_group_name_H-M   'P 1'
#
loop_
_entity.id
_entity.type
_entity.pdbx_description
1 polymer ?
#
loop_
_entity_poly.entity_id
_entity_poly.type
_entity_poly.pdbx_seq_one_letter_code
_entity_poly.pdbx_strand_id
1 'polypeptide(L)'
;MKVDCGRIQEKLTAYADGQLNPKERETVEEHLRVCPACRESALQAQRLSNLLVSVPALPVPTDLTAQIQAAVRNRSARSKIHRMPAIMVWWREASVPLRAAASFILVVTFALGTLMSLKITQATSRPLEPVVDYGLNSFAGAPDGSLEQAYLDLLTTSNGGEQ
;
A
#
# COMPACT_ATOMS: atom_id res chain seq x y z
N MET A 1 40.82 18.46 -0.42
CA MET A 1 40.47 17.52 0.67
C MET A 1 41.20 16.22 0.36
N LYS A 2 42.23 15.85 1.14
CA LYS A 2 43.09 14.69 0.80
C LYS A 2 42.28 13.42 1.02
N VAL A 3 41.89 12.77 -0.07
CA VAL A 3 41.42 11.39 -0.01
C VAL A 3 42.61 10.51 0.40
N ASP A 4 42.50 9.81 1.52
CA ASP A 4 43.58 8.99 2.06
C ASP A 4 43.87 7.77 1.19
N CYS A 5 45.16 7.48 0.98
CA CYS A 5 45.61 6.34 0.18
C CYS A 5 45.06 5.00 0.69
N GLY A 6 44.95 4.80 2.01
CA GLY A 6 44.43 3.56 2.59
C GLY A 6 42.99 3.26 2.15
N ARG A 7 42.12 4.28 2.17
CA ARG A 7 40.72 4.15 1.73
C ARG A 7 40.60 3.89 0.24
N ILE A 8 41.54 4.40 -0.56
CA ILE A 8 41.58 4.11 -2.00
C ILE A 8 42.06 2.69 -2.25
N GLN A 9 43.12 2.25 -1.56
CA GLN A 9 43.68 0.90 -1.69
C GLN A 9 42.64 -0.19 -1.43
N GLU A 10 41.78 -0.03 -0.41
CA GLU A 10 40.67 -0.96 -0.14
C GLU A 10 39.66 -1.06 -1.30
N LYS A 11 39.54 0.01 -2.10
CA LYS A 11 38.60 0.08 -3.23
C LYS A 11 39.21 -0.31 -4.57
N LEU A 12 40.52 -0.56 -4.65
CA LEU A 12 41.20 -0.82 -5.94
C LEU A 12 40.78 -2.14 -6.58
N THR A 13 40.53 -3.19 -5.80
CA THR A 13 40.04 -4.47 -6.33
C THR A 13 38.63 -4.31 -6.91
N ALA A 14 37.72 -3.69 -6.15
CA ALA A 14 36.36 -3.39 -6.63
C ALA A 14 36.36 -2.43 -7.83
N TYR A 15 37.31 -1.51 -7.90
CA TYR A 15 37.54 -0.65 -9.06
C TYR A 15 37.99 -1.46 -10.28
N ALA A 16 38.94 -2.37 -10.12
CA ALA A 16 39.43 -3.24 -11.18
C ALA A 16 38.34 -4.18 -11.73
N ASP A 17 37.47 -4.68 -10.87
CA ASP A 17 36.34 -5.56 -11.23
C ASP A 17 35.09 -4.79 -11.70
N GLY A 18 35.13 -3.44 -11.73
CA GLY A 18 34.02 -2.61 -12.19
C GLY A 18 32.80 -2.59 -11.26
N GLN A 19 32.98 -2.91 -9.98
CA GLN A 19 31.90 -3.05 -8.98
C GLN A 19 31.59 -1.76 -8.19
N LEU A 20 32.36 -0.69 -8.40
CA LEU A 20 32.12 0.59 -7.73
C LEU A 20 30.95 1.35 -8.35
N ASN A 21 30.20 2.07 -7.52
CA ASN A 21 29.20 3.00 -8.03
C ASN A 21 29.86 4.21 -8.72
N PRO A 22 29.13 4.98 -9.56
CA PRO A 22 29.72 6.07 -10.34
C PRO A 22 30.46 7.13 -9.50
N LYS A 23 29.90 7.49 -8.34
CA LYS A 23 30.47 8.50 -7.43
C LYS A 23 31.77 8.02 -6.78
N GLU A 24 31.79 6.77 -6.34
CA GLU A 24 32.98 6.15 -5.78
C GLU A 24 34.08 5.97 -6.81
N ARG A 25 33.69 5.57 -8.03
CA ARG A 25 34.60 5.42 -9.15
C ARG A 25 35.29 6.75 -9.49
N GLU A 26 34.52 7.84 -9.60
CA GLU A 26 35.08 9.19 -9.82
C GLU A 26 36.08 9.59 -8.74
N THR A 27 35.74 9.32 -7.47
CA THR A 27 36.64 9.61 -6.33
C THR A 27 37.96 8.85 -6.43
N VAL A 28 37.90 7.57 -6.83
CA VAL A 28 39.10 6.75 -7.05
C VAL A 28 39.90 7.29 -8.24
N GLU A 29 39.26 7.55 -9.38
CA GLU A 29 39.92 8.08 -10.58
C GLU A 29 40.62 9.41 -10.34
N GLU A 30 40.01 10.33 -9.59
CA GLU A 30 40.63 11.59 -9.19
C GLU A 30 41.91 11.35 -8.37
N HIS A 31 41.88 10.43 -7.41
CA HIS A 31 43.06 10.08 -6.62
C HIS A 31 44.15 9.41 -7.46
N LEU A 32 43.80 8.51 -8.38
CA LEU A 32 44.75 7.83 -9.27
C LEU A 32 45.48 8.79 -10.21
N ARG A 33 44.91 9.97 -10.51
CA ARG A 33 45.58 11.03 -11.28
C ARG A 33 46.73 11.67 -10.50
N VAL A 34 46.61 11.76 -9.18
CA VAL A 34 47.54 12.50 -8.31
C VAL A 34 48.52 11.57 -7.58
N CYS A 35 48.16 10.31 -7.33
CA CYS A 35 48.95 9.36 -6.55
C CYS A 35 49.53 8.23 -7.42
N PRO A 36 50.84 8.23 -7.71
CA PRO A 36 51.47 7.17 -8.53
C PRO A 36 51.47 5.81 -7.82
N ALA A 37 51.62 5.77 -6.50
CA ALA A 37 51.61 4.51 -5.73
C ALA A 37 50.25 3.78 -5.86
N CYS A 38 49.14 4.51 -5.68
CA CYS A 38 47.80 3.92 -5.88
C CYS A 38 47.54 3.52 -7.33
N ARG A 39 48.11 4.24 -8.31
CA ARG A 39 48.04 3.86 -9.73
C ARG A 39 48.74 2.54 -10.00
N GLU A 40 49.92 2.34 -9.43
CA GLU A 40 50.62 1.07 -9.55
C GLU A 40 49.85 -0.08 -8.90
N SER A 41 49.31 0.11 -7.69
CA SER A 41 48.46 -0.88 -7.03
C SER A 41 47.20 -1.21 -7.86
N ALA A 42 46.59 -0.21 -8.51
CA ALA A 42 45.42 -0.41 -9.37
C ALA A 42 45.76 -1.27 -10.60
N LEU A 43 46.92 -1.02 -11.22
CA LEU A 43 47.41 -1.83 -12.34
C LEU A 43 47.72 -3.26 -11.92
N GLN A 44 48.28 -3.47 -10.72
CA GLN A 44 48.51 -4.81 -10.18
C GLN A 44 47.20 -5.57 -9.97
N ALA A 45 46.19 -4.92 -9.39
CA ALA A 45 44.85 -5.50 -9.23
C ALA A 45 44.23 -5.87 -10.60
N GLN A 46 44.32 -4.97 -11.59
CA GLN A 46 43.78 -5.21 -12.92
C GLN A 46 44.50 -6.36 -13.66
N ARG A 47 45.83 -6.47 -13.51
CA ARG A 47 46.58 -7.61 -14.06
C ARG A 47 46.12 -8.93 -13.46
N LEU A 48 45.89 -8.96 -12.15
CA LEU A 48 45.39 -10.15 -11.48
C LEU A 48 43.99 -10.53 -11.98
N SER A 49 43.07 -9.58 -12.06
CA SER A 49 41.72 -9.83 -12.62
C SER A 49 41.79 -10.37 -14.07
N ASN A 50 42.67 -9.82 -14.91
CA ASN A 50 42.86 -10.30 -16.28
C ASN A 50 43.41 -11.74 -16.36
N LEU A 51 44.30 -12.14 -15.44
CA LEU A 51 44.80 -13.51 -15.35
C LEU A 51 43.72 -14.50 -14.91
N LEU A 52 42.73 -14.05 -14.13
CA LEU A 52 41.59 -14.87 -13.75
C LEU A 52 40.59 -15.02 -14.92
N VAL A 53 40.44 -13.99 -15.74
CA VAL A 53 39.58 -14.03 -16.94
C VAL A 53 40.16 -14.95 -18.03
N SER A 54 41.48 -15.13 -18.10
CA SER A 54 42.11 -16.03 -19.07
C SER A 54 41.97 -17.51 -18.73
N VAL A 55 41.36 -17.85 -17.59
CA VAL A 55 41.07 -19.24 -17.22
C VAL A 55 40.00 -19.81 -18.16
N PRO A 56 40.23 -20.97 -18.80
CA PRO A 56 39.26 -21.56 -19.71
C PRO A 56 37.93 -21.84 -18.99
N ALA A 57 36.84 -21.42 -19.63
CA ALA A 57 35.51 -21.67 -19.11
C ALA A 57 35.25 -23.19 -19.03
N LEU A 58 34.80 -23.65 -17.87
CA LEU A 58 34.37 -25.04 -17.71
C LEU A 58 33.13 -25.29 -18.59
N PRO A 59 33.02 -26.49 -19.18
CA PRO A 59 31.83 -26.85 -19.95
C PRO A 59 30.61 -26.76 -19.03
N VAL A 60 29.67 -25.89 -19.41
CA VAL A 60 28.41 -25.70 -18.69
C VAL A 60 27.53 -26.92 -18.96
N PRO A 61 26.99 -27.61 -17.94
CA PRO A 61 26.10 -28.73 -18.16
C PRO A 61 24.82 -28.24 -18.86
N THR A 62 24.35 -29.01 -19.85
CA THR A 62 23.18 -28.66 -20.68
C THR A 62 21.90 -28.43 -19.87
N ASP A 63 21.81 -29.03 -18.68
CA ASP A 63 20.66 -28.98 -17.79
C ASP A 63 20.74 -27.83 -16.74
N LEU A 64 21.82 -27.03 -16.73
CA LEU A 64 22.01 -25.98 -15.72
C LEU A 64 20.85 -24.98 -15.71
N THR A 65 20.39 -24.57 -16.89
CA THR A 65 19.27 -23.62 -17.02
C THR A 65 17.99 -24.19 -16.41
N ALA A 66 17.68 -25.46 -16.67
CA ALA A 66 16.50 -26.12 -16.12
C ALA A 66 16.60 -26.25 -14.60
N GLN A 67 17.78 -26.61 -14.07
CA GLN A 67 18.03 -26.69 -12.63
C GLN A 67 17.89 -25.34 -11.93
N ILE A 68 18.47 -24.28 -12.49
CA ILE A 68 18.34 -22.92 -11.94
C ILE A 68 16.87 -22.50 -11.94
N GLN A 69 16.16 -22.67 -13.06
CA GLN A 69 14.75 -22.32 -13.13
C GLN A 69 13.90 -23.12 -12.14
N ALA A 70 14.17 -24.42 -11.97
CA ALA A 70 13.48 -25.24 -10.99
C ALA A 70 13.75 -24.75 -9.56
N ALA A 71 15.00 -24.42 -9.23
CA ALA A 71 15.37 -23.89 -7.92
C ALA A 71 14.69 -22.53 -7.63
N VAL A 72 14.65 -21.62 -8.61
CA VAL A 72 13.98 -20.31 -8.48
C VAL A 72 12.48 -20.50 -8.28
N ARG A 73 11.83 -21.36 -9.08
CA ARG A 73 10.40 -21.68 -8.93
C ARG A 73 10.08 -22.27 -7.56
N ASN A 74 10.92 -23.17 -7.06
CA ASN A 74 10.69 -23.79 -5.76
C ASN A 74 10.83 -22.78 -4.60
N ARG A 75 11.83 -21.88 -4.67
CA ARG A 75 11.98 -20.80 -3.69
C ARG A 75 10.77 -19.85 -3.69
N SER A 76 10.28 -19.46 -4.86
CA SER A 76 9.12 -18.56 -4.97
C SER A 76 7.80 -19.24 -4.56
N ALA A 77 7.63 -20.53 -4.83
CA ALA A 77 6.49 -21.31 -4.34
C ALA A 77 6.50 -21.40 -2.82
N ARG A 78 7.67 -21.70 -2.22
CA ARG A 78 7.79 -21.80 -0.75
C ARG A 78 7.56 -20.46 -0.04
N SER A 79 8.04 -19.35 -0.63
CA SER A 79 7.74 -18.02 -0.08
C SER A 79 6.26 -17.65 -0.22
N LYS A 80 5.60 -18.06 -1.30
CA LYS A 80 4.16 -17.81 -1.50
C LYS A 80 3.32 -18.57 -0.47
N ILE A 81 3.67 -19.82 -0.16
CA ILE A 81 3.01 -20.60 0.90
C ILE A 81 3.16 -19.94 2.27
N HIS A 82 4.35 -19.41 2.60
CA HIS A 82 4.57 -18.72 3.88
C HIS A 82 3.87 -17.35 3.96
N ARG A 83 3.59 -16.71 2.82
CA ARG A 83 2.84 -15.45 2.73
C ARG A 83 1.32 -15.63 2.63
N MET A 84 0.82 -16.84 2.41
CA MET A 84 -0.62 -17.08 2.44
C MET A 84 -1.10 -17.01 3.89
N PRO A 85 -2.16 -16.25 4.19
CA PRO A 85 -2.67 -16.18 5.54
C PRO A 85 -3.16 -17.59 5.94
N ALA A 86 -2.81 -18.03 7.14
CA ALA A 86 -3.07 -19.39 7.62
C ALA A 86 -4.53 -19.82 7.43
N ILE A 87 -5.46 -18.87 7.55
CA ILE A 87 -6.90 -19.07 7.30
C ILE A 87 -7.22 -19.54 5.88
N MET A 88 -6.50 -19.08 4.86
CA MET A 88 -6.73 -19.42 3.46
C MET A 88 -6.21 -20.83 3.11
N VAL A 89 -5.13 -21.26 3.77
CA VAL A 89 -4.61 -22.63 3.67
C VAL A 89 -5.57 -23.59 4.39
N TRP A 90 -6.06 -23.20 5.58
CA TRP A 90 -7.01 -23.99 6.37
C TRP A 90 -8.38 -24.16 5.65
N TRP A 91 -8.86 -23.13 4.94
CA TRP A 91 -10.06 -23.20 4.09
C TRP A 91 -9.88 -24.05 2.82
N ARG A 92 -8.64 -24.30 2.38
CA ARG A 92 -8.36 -25.19 1.24
C ARG A 92 -8.38 -26.66 1.64
N GLU A 93 -8.06 -26.95 2.89
CA GLU A 93 -8.10 -28.30 3.48
C GLU A 93 -9.43 -28.62 4.17
N ALA A 94 -10.35 -27.66 4.28
CA ALA A 94 -11.70 -27.91 4.75
C ALA A 94 -12.47 -28.84 3.79
N SER A 95 -12.90 -29.99 4.31
CA SER A 95 -13.57 -31.06 3.55
C SER A 95 -14.76 -30.54 2.73
N VAL A 96 -14.91 -31.09 1.50
CA VAL A 96 -15.99 -30.81 0.53
C VAL A 96 -17.40 -30.61 1.13
N PRO A 97 -17.87 -31.39 2.14
CA PRO A 97 -19.20 -31.15 2.72
C PRO A 97 -19.38 -29.78 3.39
N LEU A 98 -18.32 -29.17 3.93
CA LEU A 98 -18.41 -27.87 4.59
C LEU A 98 -18.58 -26.71 3.58
N ARG A 99 -18.04 -26.88 2.37
CA ARG A 99 -18.20 -25.90 1.27
C ARG A 99 -19.63 -25.87 0.73
N ALA A 100 -20.30 -27.02 0.66
CA ALA A 100 -21.68 -27.12 0.19
C ALA A 100 -22.68 -26.50 1.18
N ALA A 101 -22.46 -26.67 2.49
CA ALA A 101 -23.32 -26.08 3.53
C ALA A 101 -23.26 -24.53 3.54
N ALA A 102 -22.08 -23.95 3.34
CA ALA A 102 -21.91 -22.49 3.29
C ALA A 102 -22.65 -21.85 2.11
N SER A 103 -22.64 -22.49 0.93
CA SER A 103 -23.43 -22.02 -0.21
C SER A 103 -24.93 -22.08 0.05
N PHE A 104 -25.41 -23.09 0.79
CA PHE A 104 -26.83 -23.22 1.11
C PHE A 104 -27.30 -22.09 2.04
N ILE A 105 -26.48 -21.73 3.05
CA ILE A 105 -26.78 -20.64 3.97
C ILE A 105 -26.88 -19.30 3.23
N LEU A 106 -25.94 -19.01 2.31
CA LEU A 106 -25.97 -17.76 1.54
C LEU A 106 -27.19 -17.66 0.62
N VAL A 107 -27.58 -18.76 -0.04
CA VAL A 107 -28.76 -18.78 -0.91
C VAL A 107 -30.04 -18.62 -0.08
N VAL A 108 -30.13 -19.28 1.08
CA VAL A 108 -31.29 -19.18 1.97
C VAL A 108 -31.42 -17.78 2.57
N THR A 109 -30.34 -17.17 3.05
CA THR A 109 -30.39 -15.81 3.60
C THR A 109 -30.71 -14.77 2.53
N PHE A 110 -30.16 -14.91 1.32
CA PHE A 110 -30.49 -14.03 0.20
C PHE A 110 -31.95 -14.18 -0.24
N ALA A 111 -32.47 -15.41 -0.31
CA ALA A 111 -33.87 -15.67 -0.61
C ALA A 111 -34.81 -15.11 0.47
N LEU A 112 -34.49 -15.28 1.75
CA LEU A 112 -35.29 -14.70 2.84
C LEU A 112 -35.24 -13.16 2.83
N GLY A 113 -34.06 -12.57 2.62
CA GLY A 113 -33.89 -11.11 2.58
C GLY A 113 -34.64 -10.45 1.41
N THR A 114 -34.60 -11.06 0.23
CA THR A 114 -35.35 -10.59 -0.95
C THR A 114 -36.85 -10.68 -0.72
N LEU A 115 -37.36 -11.78 -0.15
CA LEU A 115 -38.77 -11.91 0.21
C LEU A 115 -39.23 -10.87 1.24
N MET A 116 -38.38 -10.58 2.23
CA MET A 116 -38.72 -9.60 3.27
C MET A 116 -38.67 -8.15 2.76
N SER A 117 -37.73 -7.84 1.86
CA SER A 117 -37.62 -6.50 1.24
C SER A 117 -38.85 -6.15 0.41
N LEU A 118 -39.40 -7.11 -0.36
CA LEU A 118 -40.62 -6.91 -1.15
C LEU A 118 -41.85 -6.59 -0.28
N LYS A 119 -41.87 -7.08 0.97
CA LYS A 119 -42.94 -6.77 1.94
C LYS A 119 -42.81 -5.36 2.51
N ILE A 120 -41.59 -4.85 2.66
CA ILE A 120 -41.31 -3.51 3.22
C ILE A 120 -41.69 -2.42 2.21
N THR A 121 -41.50 -2.65 0.90
CA THR A 121 -41.82 -1.64 -0.13
C THR A 121 -43.32 -1.33 -0.23
N GLN A 122 -44.21 -2.25 0.16
CA GLN A 122 -45.66 -2.00 0.24
C GLN A 122 -46.08 -1.18 1.46
N ALA A 123 -45.29 -1.17 2.55
CA ALA A 123 -45.66 -0.45 3.78
C ALA A 123 -45.33 1.05 3.72
N THR A 124 -44.45 1.47 2.80
CA THR A 124 -43.98 2.87 2.70
C THR A 124 -44.82 3.73 1.74
N SER A 125 -45.80 3.17 1.02
CA SER A 125 -46.68 3.95 0.14
C SER A 125 -47.90 4.55 0.87
N ARG A 126 -47.72 5.04 2.11
CA ARG A 126 -48.67 5.98 2.73
C ARG A 126 -48.14 7.38 2.40
N PRO A 127 -48.92 8.27 1.75
CA PRO A 127 -48.45 9.62 1.46
C PRO A 127 -48.10 10.30 2.79
N LEU A 128 -46.85 10.71 2.96
CA LEU A 128 -46.41 11.54 4.07
C LEU A 128 -46.92 12.96 3.78
N GLU A 129 -47.96 13.41 4.48
CA GLU A 129 -48.21 14.86 4.59
C GLU A 129 -46.99 15.50 5.25
N PRO A 130 -46.40 16.58 4.70
CA PRO A 130 -45.32 17.27 5.38
C PRO A 130 -45.90 18.03 6.57
N VAL A 131 -45.92 17.38 7.74
CA VAL A 131 -46.12 18.06 9.03
C VAL A 131 -44.84 18.83 9.33
N VAL A 132 -44.75 20.05 8.84
CA VAL A 132 -43.66 20.96 9.22
C VAL A 132 -44.08 21.69 10.49
N ASP A 133 -43.95 20.98 11.61
CA ASP A 133 -44.11 21.53 12.96
C ASP A 133 -42.77 22.13 13.39
N TYR A 134 -42.48 23.34 12.91
CA TYR A 134 -41.38 24.13 13.45
C TYR A 134 -41.81 24.53 14.86
N GLY A 135 -41.21 23.94 15.91
CA GLY A 135 -41.64 23.99 17.32
C GLY A 135 -41.69 25.38 17.99
N LEU A 136 -42.29 26.36 17.33
CA LEU A 136 -42.63 27.69 17.78
C LEU A 136 -43.82 27.66 18.76
N ASN A 137 -44.63 26.60 18.71
CA ASN A 137 -45.73 26.38 19.66
C ASN A 137 -45.25 26.13 21.09
N SER A 138 -43.95 25.89 21.31
CA SER A 138 -43.39 25.76 22.67
C SER A 138 -43.30 27.10 23.41
N PHE A 139 -43.43 28.23 22.71
CA PHE A 139 -43.35 29.57 23.30
C PHE A 139 -44.72 30.16 23.67
N ALA A 140 -45.81 29.57 23.17
CA ALA A 140 -47.20 30.02 23.39
C ALA A 140 -47.68 30.05 24.86
N GLY A 141 -46.88 29.56 25.82
CA GLY A 141 -47.17 29.60 27.25
C GLY A 141 -46.33 30.62 28.05
N ALA A 142 -45.68 31.58 27.40
CA ALA A 142 -44.80 32.53 28.07
C ALA A 142 -45.57 33.57 28.91
N PRO A 143 -45.09 33.93 30.11
CA PRO A 143 -45.71 34.95 30.96
C PRO A 143 -45.58 36.36 30.35
N ASP A 144 -46.45 37.28 30.78
CA ASP A 144 -46.49 38.66 30.29
C ASP A 144 -45.14 39.39 30.47
N GLY A 145 -44.69 40.10 29.42
CA GLY A 145 -43.38 40.75 29.36
C GLY A 145 -42.25 39.88 28.78
N SER A 146 -42.57 38.72 28.21
CA SER A 146 -41.58 37.87 27.53
C SER A 146 -41.09 38.49 26.21
N LEU A 147 -39.92 38.03 25.76
CA LEU A 147 -39.31 38.46 24.49
C LEU A 147 -40.22 38.21 23.29
N GLU A 148 -41.09 37.20 23.33
CA GLU A 148 -42.05 36.92 22.26
C GLU A 148 -43.07 38.05 22.11
N GLN A 149 -43.65 38.52 23.22
CA GLN A 149 -44.59 39.65 23.20
C GLN A 149 -43.89 40.92 22.70
N ALA A 150 -42.67 41.21 23.16
CA ALA A 150 -41.90 42.36 22.67
C ALA A 150 -41.60 42.25 21.16
N TYR A 151 -41.32 41.04 20.67
CA TYR A 151 -41.09 40.81 19.24
C TYR A 151 -42.39 40.94 18.42
N LEU A 152 -43.50 40.39 18.90
CA LEU A 152 -44.81 40.54 18.26
C LEU A 152 -45.27 42.01 18.26
N ASP A 153 -45.05 42.76 19.35
CA ASP A 153 -45.36 44.19 19.44
C ASP A 153 -44.48 45.02 18.51
N LEU A 154 -43.21 44.64 18.33
CA LEU A 154 -42.32 45.22 17.32
C LEU A 154 -42.76 44.91 15.89
N LEU A 155 -43.27 43.71 15.63
CA LEU A 155 -43.80 43.35 14.32
C LEU A 155 -45.11 44.06 14.01
N THR A 156 -46.01 44.20 14.99
CA THR A 156 -47.28 44.91 14.81
C THR A 156 -47.09 46.42 14.72
N THR A 157 -46.19 47.03 15.52
CA THR A 157 -45.87 48.46 15.44
C THR A 157 -45.13 48.80 14.14
N SER A 158 -44.26 47.91 13.64
CA SER A 158 -43.60 48.09 12.34
C SER A 158 -44.57 47.98 11.16
N ASN A 159 -45.69 47.27 11.31
CA ASN A 159 -46.71 47.13 10.28
C ASN A 159 -47.79 48.24 10.34
N GLY A 160 -47.76 49.10 11.37
CA GLY A 160 -48.64 50.26 11.57
C GLY A 160 -48.05 51.61 11.13
N GLY A 161 -46.89 51.59 10.46
CA GLY A 161 -46.11 52.78 10.09
C GLY A 161 -46.07 53.10 8.59
N GLU A 162 -47.17 52.89 7.86
CA GLU A 162 -47.42 53.52 6.56
C GLU A 162 -48.86 54.05 6.48
N GLN A 163 -49.06 55.24 7.05
CA GLN A 163 -50.01 56.26 6.59
C GLN A 163 -49.68 57.61 7.23
#